data_AF-A0A965C987-F1
#
_entry.id   AF-A0A965C987-F1
#
_cell.length_a   1.000
_cell.length_b   1.000
_cell.length_c   1.000
_cell.angle_alpha   90.00
_cell.angle_beta   90.00
_cell.angle_gamma   90.00
#
_symmetry.space_group_name_H-M   'P 1'
#
loop_
_entity.id
_entity.type
_entity.pdbx_description
1 polymer ?
#
loop_
_entity_poly.entity_id
_entity_poly.type
_entity_poly.pdbx_seq_one_letter_code
_entity_poly.pdbx_strand_id
1 'polypeptide(L)'
;MESLAWLKQRVLDAAQHQIPLRLRGSGSKDFYGEMARGDLLDVSVHQGILRYEPTELVVTAKAGTPLALLEQTLAECRQMLAFEPPHFGAKATVGGMVAAGLSGPRRAASGAVRDFVLGMSLLDSKAELLRFGGEVMKNVAGYDLSRLNVGALGTLGLIVEVSLKVWPMPAASETLWIAMDAANAIEHLNRWAAEPWPLSASAWVDGHLILRLEGAQAAVSEAANRWTVIEWGGALRWVLCSNDDASIREQVRAIGGHASLFRSLDKRHPVFTPLAPAMMALQRRIKREFDPLGIFNPGRLMPSLDVNA
;
A
#
# COMPACT_ATOMS: atom_id res chain seq x y z
N MET A 1 -19.26 17.71 4.85
CA MET A 1 -18.95 18.76 3.85
C MET A 1 -17.94 19.76 4.39
N GLU A 2 -18.05 20.16 5.66
CA GLU A 2 -17.14 21.12 6.31
C GLU A 2 -15.64 20.75 6.24
N SER A 3 -15.25 19.51 6.56
CA SER A 3 -13.83 19.12 6.55
C SER A 3 -13.18 19.11 5.15
N LEU A 4 -13.95 18.86 4.07
CA LEU A 4 -13.41 18.96 2.71
C LEU A 4 -13.18 20.42 2.31
N ALA A 5 -14.12 21.32 2.67
CA ALA A 5 -13.96 22.75 2.43
C ALA A 5 -12.72 23.29 3.17
N TRP A 6 -12.51 22.87 4.41
CA TRP A 6 -11.30 23.19 5.17
C TRP A 6 -10.02 22.70 4.50
N LEU A 7 -9.97 21.44 4.06
CA LEU A 7 -8.81 20.89 3.33
C LEU A 7 -8.52 21.69 2.05
N LYS A 8 -9.56 22.01 1.26
CA LYS A 8 -9.42 22.86 0.06
C LYS A 8 -8.83 24.23 0.40
N GLN A 9 -9.32 24.87 1.45
CA GLN A 9 -8.82 26.18 1.87
C GLN A 9 -7.34 26.13 2.29
N ARG A 10 -6.92 25.07 2.99
CA ARG A 10 -5.49 24.89 3.35
C ARG A 10 -4.60 24.68 2.13
N VAL A 11 -5.07 23.93 1.12
CA VAL A 11 -4.34 23.75 -0.14
C VAL A 11 -4.25 25.07 -0.91
N LEU A 12 -5.34 25.84 -1.00
CA LEU A 12 -5.35 27.15 -1.65
C LEU A 12 -4.37 28.14 -0.99
N ASP A 13 -4.36 28.20 0.34
CA ASP A 13 -3.44 29.05 1.10
C ASP A 13 -1.97 28.67 0.85
N ALA A 14 -1.66 27.37 0.88
CA ALA A 14 -0.32 26.88 0.58
C ALA A 14 0.10 27.14 -0.88
N ALA A 15 -0.82 26.97 -1.83
CA ALA A 15 -0.59 27.27 -3.24
C ALA A 15 -0.29 28.75 -3.47
N GLN A 16 -1.06 29.64 -2.85
CA GLN A 16 -0.89 31.09 -2.94
C GLN A 16 0.48 31.54 -2.40
N HIS A 17 0.95 30.93 -1.31
CA HIS A 17 2.22 31.27 -0.67
C HIS A 17 3.40 30.38 -1.07
N GLN A 18 3.19 29.43 -1.98
CA GLN A 18 4.19 28.42 -2.39
C GLN A 18 4.81 27.67 -1.20
N ILE A 19 3.97 27.34 -0.20
CA ILE A 19 4.40 26.62 1.00
C ILE A 19 4.29 25.12 0.75
N PRO A 20 5.39 24.36 0.87
CA PRO A 20 5.33 22.91 0.87
C PRO A 20 4.43 22.37 1.98
N LEU A 21 3.57 21.41 1.64
CA LEU A 21 2.68 20.71 2.55
C LEU A 21 3.15 19.28 2.77
N ARG A 22 3.27 18.93 4.05
CA ARG A 22 3.39 17.56 4.54
C ARG A 22 1.99 16.97 4.72
N LEU A 23 1.49 16.28 3.72
CA LEU A 23 0.23 15.54 3.80
C LEU A 23 0.40 14.31 4.69
N ARG A 24 -0.35 14.24 5.79
CA ARG A 24 -0.20 13.19 6.80
C ARG A 24 -1.57 12.73 7.28
N GLY A 25 -1.77 11.41 7.35
CA GLY A 25 -2.84 10.83 8.16
C GLY A 25 -2.42 10.83 9.63
N SER A 26 -2.47 9.67 10.30
CA SER A 26 -1.99 9.56 11.70
C SER A 26 -0.47 9.57 11.89
N GLY A 27 0.30 9.40 10.82
CA GLY A 27 1.76 9.28 10.90
C GLY A 27 2.31 7.91 11.31
N SER A 28 1.46 6.89 11.45
CA SER A 28 1.86 5.49 11.71
C SER A 28 2.94 4.95 10.74
N LYS A 29 3.03 5.53 9.54
CA LYS A 29 3.97 5.15 8.48
C LYS A 29 5.01 6.23 8.18
N ASP A 30 5.21 7.19 9.09
CA ASP A 30 6.21 8.26 8.92
C ASP A 30 7.64 7.71 8.73
N PHE A 31 7.91 6.50 9.22
CA PHE A 31 9.18 5.80 9.02
C PHE A 31 9.44 5.38 7.57
N TYR A 32 8.42 5.30 6.71
CA TYR A 32 8.53 4.76 5.34
C TYR A 32 8.53 5.88 4.30
N GLY A 33 9.49 5.85 3.37
CA GLY A 33 9.79 6.95 2.45
C GLY A 33 10.86 7.91 3.00
N GLU A 34 11.23 8.87 2.16
CA GLU A 34 12.28 9.84 2.44
C GLU A 34 11.86 10.84 3.53
N MET A 35 12.78 11.68 4.00
CA MET A 35 12.46 12.67 5.04
C MET A 35 11.31 13.60 4.60
N ALA A 36 10.25 13.69 5.41
CA ALA A 36 9.12 14.57 5.13
C ALA A 36 9.50 16.04 5.34
N ARG A 37 8.98 16.92 4.47
CA ARG A 37 9.25 18.37 4.47
C ARG A 37 7.94 19.15 4.32
N GLY A 38 7.94 20.40 4.78
CA GLY A 38 6.78 21.30 4.68
C GLY A 38 5.85 21.29 5.90
N ASP A 39 4.87 22.17 5.84
CA ASP A 39 3.89 22.39 6.90
C ASP A 39 2.90 21.23 6.97
N LEU A 40 2.61 20.79 8.19
CA LEU A 40 1.72 19.65 8.42
C LEU A 40 0.29 19.99 7.96
N LEU A 41 -0.23 19.20 7.03
CA LEU A 41 -1.65 19.12 6.72
C LEU A 41 -2.20 17.77 7.18
N ASP A 42 -2.86 17.78 8.34
CA ASP A 42 -3.47 16.59 8.94
C ASP A 42 -4.79 16.23 8.23
N VAL A 43 -4.79 15.09 7.53
CA VAL A 43 -5.94 14.57 6.77
C VAL A 43 -6.86 13.73 7.67
N SER A 44 -6.46 13.37 8.89
CA SER A 44 -7.29 12.58 9.82
C SER A 44 -8.60 13.28 10.21
N VAL A 45 -8.65 14.61 10.08
CA VAL A 45 -9.87 15.42 10.25
C VAL A 45 -10.99 15.07 9.26
N HIS A 46 -10.65 14.46 8.11
CA HIS A 46 -11.59 14.08 7.07
C HIS A 46 -11.90 12.58 7.13
N GLN A 47 -12.74 12.19 8.10
CA GLN A 47 -13.06 10.80 8.42
C GLN A 47 -14.54 10.43 8.23
N GLY A 48 -14.78 9.13 8.04
CA GLY A 48 -16.11 8.51 7.91
C GLY A 48 -16.24 7.65 6.65
N ILE A 49 -17.02 6.58 6.77
CA ILE A 49 -17.47 5.77 5.64
C ILE A 49 -18.59 6.54 4.95
N LEU A 50 -18.47 6.74 3.64
CA LEU A 50 -19.45 7.47 2.82
C LEU A 50 -20.54 6.56 2.28
N ARG A 51 -20.14 5.36 1.87
CA ARG A 51 -21.03 4.34 1.31
C ARG A 51 -20.44 2.96 1.60
N TYR A 52 -21.29 2.00 1.94
CA TYR A 52 -20.90 0.60 2.05
C TYR A 52 -22.04 -0.25 1.50
N GLU A 53 -21.74 -1.04 0.47
CA GLU A 53 -22.67 -1.93 -0.21
C GLU A 53 -22.17 -3.37 -0.04
N PRO A 54 -22.54 -4.06 1.06
CA PRO A 54 -21.99 -5.39 1.37
C PRO A 54 -22.28 -6.41 0.26
N THR A 55 -23.44 -6.33 -0.39
CA THR A 55 -23.82 -7.22 -1.49
C THR A 55 -23.03 -6.98 -2.76
N GLU A 56 -22.58 -5.74 -2.99
CA GLU A 56 -21.74 -5.38 -4.14
C GLU A 56 -20.24 -5.57 -3.85
N LEU A 57 -19.89 -5.86 -2.58
CA LEU A 57 -18.51 -5.98 -2.11
C LEU A 57 -17.69 -4.69 -2.33
N VAL A 58 -18.33 -3.54 -2.12
CA VAL A 58 -17.71 -2.22 -2.29
C VAL A 58 -17.90 -1.35 -1.07
N VAL A 59 -16.84 -0.66 -0.65
CA VAL A 59 -16.88 0.38 0.38
C VAL A 59 -16.17 1.64 -0.09
N THR A 60 -16.78 2.80 0.14
CA THR A 60 -16.20 4.12 -0.11
C THR A 60 -16.00 4.82 1.22
N ALA A 61 -14.76 5.17 1.55
CA ALA A 61 -14.41 5.82 2.81
C ALA A 61 -13.52 7.04 2.59
N LYS A 62 -13.67 8.05 3.45
CA LYS A 62 -12.78 9.21 3.44
C LYS A 62 -11.38 8.84 3.89
N ALA A 63 -10.37 9.56 3.40
CA ALA A 63 -8.96 9.27 3.60
C ALA A 63 -8.50 9.31 5.07
N GLY A 64 -9.13 10.13 5.91
CA GLY A 64 -8.85 10.22 7.34
C GLY A 64 -9.47 9.11 8.18
N THR A 65 -10.35 8.28 7.60
CA THR A 65 -11.05 7.20 8.32
C THR A 65 -10.04 6.22 8.93
N PRO A 66 -10.14 5.91 10.25
CA PRO A 66 -9.31 4.88 10.87
C PRO A 66 -9.51 3.52 10.20
N LEU A 67 -8.42 2.81 9.92
CA LEU A 67 -8.46 1.46 9.33
C LEU A 67 -9.19 0.47 10.26
N ALA A 68 -8.92 0.54 11.56
CA ALA A 68 -9.57 -0.33 12.55
C ALA A 68 -11.11 -0.16 12.53
N LEU A 69 -11.60 1.07 12.34
CA LEU A 69 -13.04 1.32 12.20
C LEU A 69 -13.57 0.66 10.93
N LEU A 70 -12.89 0.85 9.79
CA LEU A 70 -13.29 0.23 8.53
C LEU A 70 -13.31 -1.29 8.63
N GLU A 71 -12.24 -1.91 9.13
CA GLU A 71 -12.13 -3.36 9.30
C GLU A 71 -13.21 -3.91 10.23
N GLN A 72 -13.53 -3.21 11.32
CA GLN A 72 -14.62 -3.58 12.21
C GLN A 72 -15.97 -3.54 11.49
N THR A 73 -16.27 -2.47 10.75
CA THR A 73 -17.51 -2.37 9.95
C THR A 73 -17.61 -3.48 8.90
N LEU A 74 -16.51 -3.86 8.25
CA LEU A 74 -16.50 -4.96 7.29
C LEU A 74 -16.73 -6.31 8.00
N ALA A 75 -16.11 -6.51 9.16
CA ALA A 75 -16.23 -7.75 9.93
C ALA A 75 -17.68 -8.03 10.39
N GLU A 76 -18.49 -6.99 10.65
CA GLU A 76 -19.92 -7.12 10.94
C GLU A 76 -20.69 -7.84 9.82
N CYS A 77 -20.25 -7.71 8.57
CA CYS A 77 -20.81 -8.43 7.42
C CYS A 77 -19.99 -9.66 6.99
N ARG A 78 -19.06 -10.12 7.84
CA ARG A 78 -18.06 -11.16 7.50
C ARG A 78 -17.26 -10.82 6.24
N GLN A 79 -16.84 -9.57 6.11
CA GLN A 79 -16.00 -9.09 5.01
C GLN A 79 -14.68 -8.53 5.53
N MET A 80 -13.69 -8.41 4.65
CA MET A 80 -12.34 -7.98 4.97
C MET A 80 -11.67 -7.21 3.83
N LEU A 81 -10.62 -6.47 4.17
CA LEU A 81 -9.64 -5.99 3.20
C LEU A 81 -8.67 -7.12 2.88
N ALA A 82 -8.83 -7.75 1.70
CA ALA A 82 -8.08 -8.98 1.37
C ALA A 82 -6.56 -8.79 1.39
N PHE A 83 -6.04 -7.62 1.04
CA PHE A 83 -4.60 -7.35 1.02
C PHE A 83 -3.99 -7.07 2.41
N GLU A 84 -4.76 -7.17 3.50
CA GLU A 84 -4.30 -7.11 4.90
C GLU A 84 -3.38 -5.91 5.19
N PRO A 85 -3.89 -4.67 5.11
CA PRO A 85 -3.04 -3.49 5.22
C PRO A 85 -2.29 -3.44 6.56
N PRO A 86 -0.96 -3.30 6.56
CA PRO A 86 -0.24 -3.17 7.81
C PRO A 86 -0.52 -1.80 8.45
N HIS A 87 -0.89 -1.82 9.74
CA HIS A 87 -1.30 -0.61 10.46
C HIS A 87 -0.11 0.26 10.86
N PHE A 88 0.90 -0.34 11.53
CA PHE A 88 2.04 0.34 12.16
C PHE A 88 1.64 1.41 13.21
N GLY A 89 0.47 1.25 13.82
CA GLY A 89 -0.06 2.10 14.87
C GLY A 89 -1.58 2.06 14.90
N ALA A 90 -2.18 2.19 16.09
CA ALA A 90 -3.62 2.01 16.30
C ALA A 90 -4.52 3.00 15.52
N LYS A 91 -3.96 4.13 15.08
CA LYS A 91 -4.69 5.18 14.37
C LYS A 91 -4.44 5.19 12.86
N ALA A 92 -3.92 4.11 12.26
CA ALA A 92 -3.68 4.05 10.82
C ALA A 92 -4.95 4.45 10.02
N THR A 93 -4.79 5.18 8.91
CA THR A 93 -5.93 5.70 8.14
C THR A 93 -6.01 5.11 6.73
N VAL A 94 -7.20 5.11 6.13
CA VAL A 94 -7.45 4.63 4.76
C VAL A 94 -6.55 5.31 3.73
N GLY A 95 -6.47 6.64 3.77
CA GLY A 95 -5.61 7.41 2.87
C GLY A 95 -4.14 7.11 3.09
N GLY A 96 -3.70 6.94 4.34
CA GLY A 96 -2.32 6.57 4.66
C GLY A 96 -1.94 5.17 4.20
N MET A 97 -2.88 4.22 4.27
CA MET A 97 -2.71 2.87 3.69
C MET A 97 -2.51 2.95 2.17
N VAL A 98 -3.38 3.66 1.46
CA VAL A 98 -3.33 3.77 0.00
C VAL A 98 -2.09 4.53 -0.45
N ALA A 99 -1.78 5.67 0.17
CA ALA A 99 -0.60 6.47 -0.14
C ALA A 99 0.70 5.70 0.10
N ALA A 100 0.77 4.86 1.13
CA ALA A 100 1.94 4.02 1.39
C ALA A 100 2.06 2.81 0.45
N GLY A 101 0.95 2.33 -0.11
CA GLY A 101 0.94 1.19 -1.03
C GLY A 101 1.39 -0.13 -0.41
N LEU A 102 1.45 -0.21 0.93
CA LEU A 102 1.89 -1.40 1.65
C LEU A 102 0.75 -2.41 1.76
N SER A 103 1.05 -3.69 1.61
CA SER A 103 0.11 -4.80 1.73
C SER A 103 0.71 -5.89 2.61
N GLY A 104 -0.15 -6.62 3.30
CA GLY A 104 0.22 -7.68 4.21
C GLY A 104 0.47 -9.01 3.52
N PRO A 105 0.59 -10.08 4.32
CA PRO A 105 1.01 -11.40 3.86
C PRO A 105 0.15 -12.00 2.75
N ARG A 106 -1.17 -11.74 2.71
CA ARG A 106 -2.05 -12.21 1.63
C ARG A 106 -1.82 -11.57 0.26
N ARG A 107 -0.95 -10.55 0.15
CA ARG A 107 -0.64 -9.92 -1.14
C ARG A 107 -0.31 -10.95 -2.23
N ALA A 108 0.44 -11.97 -1.84
CA ALA A 108 0.79 -13.14 -2.63
C ALA A 108 -0.38 -13.79 -3.37
N ALA A 109 -1.42 -14.14 -2.61
CA ALA A 109 -2.53 -14.95 -3.08
C ALA A 109 -3.70 -14.09 -3.61
N SER A 110 -3.84 -12.85 -3.14
CA SER A 110 -5.02 -12.03 -3.40
C SER A 110 -4.75 -10.69 -4.08
N GLY A 111 -3.49 -10.27 -4.19
CA GLY A 111 -3.11 -8.99 -4.78
C GLY A 111 -2.80 -7.91 -3.75
N ALA A 112 -2.19 -6.82 -4.21
CA ALA A 112 -1.82 -5.67 -3.40
C ALA A 112 -2.99 -4.69 -3.25
N VAL A 113 -2.91 -3.75 -2.29
CA VAL A 113 -3.88 -2.66 -2.10
C VAL A 113 -4.28 -1.98 -3.42
N ARG A 114 -3.34 -1.82 -4.35
CA ARG A 114 -3.57 -1.24 -5.68
C ARG A 114 -4.62 -2.00 -6.49
N ASP A 115 -4.66 -3.31 -6.37
CA ASP A 115 -5.55 -4.17 -7.14
C ASP A 115 -7.00 -4.11 -6.62
N PHE A 116 -7.19 -3.58 -5.40
CA PHE A 116 -8.48 -3.42 -4.74
C PHE A 116 -9.05 -2.00 -4.79
N VAL A 117 -8.29 -1.02 -5.29
CA VAL A 117 -8.80 0.34 -5.52
C VAL A 117 -9.66 0.35 -6.79
N LEU A 118 -10.94 0.67 -6.63
CA LEU A 118 -11.91 0.83 -7.73
C LEU A 118 -11.95 2.29 -8.23
N GLY A 119 -11.77 3.23 -7.30
CA GLY A 119 -11.73 4.65 -7.59
C GLY A 119 -11.24 5.46 -6.40
N MET A 120 -10.91 6.72 -6.64
CA MET A 120 -10.58 7.68 -5.60
C MET A 120 -10.84 9.11 -6.05
N SER A 121 -11.01 9.99 -5.08
CA SER A 121 -11.00 11.43 -5.30
C SER A 121 -9.80 12.05 -4.60
N LEU A 122 -9.16 13.03 -5.24
CA LEU A 122 -8.02 13.75 -4.66
C LEU A 122 -8.09 15.25 -4.99
N LEU A 123 -7.45 16.07 -4.15
CA LEU A 123 -7.17 17.47 -4.48
C LEU A 123 -5.82 17.58 -5.16
N ASP A 124 -5.78 18.29 -6.29
CA ASP A 124 -4.54 18.73 -6.93
C ASP A 124 -3.95 19.96 -6.22
N SER A 125 -2.81 20.47 -6.69
CA SER A 125 -2.16 21.62 -6.05
C SER A 125 -2.92 22.94 -6.20
N LYS A 126 -3.99 22.97 -7.01
CA LYS A 126 -4.88 24.12 -7.18
C LYS A 126 -6.16 23.97 -6.35
N ALA A 127 -6.24 22.94 -5.50
CA ALA A 127 -7.41 22.55 -4.73
C ALA A 127 -8.64 22.15 -5.58
N GLU A 128 -8.43 21.78 -6.85
CA GLU A 128 -9.44 21.18 -7.70
C GLU A 128 -9.67 19.73 -7.29
N LEU A 129 -10.95 19.33 -7.21
CA LEU A 129 -11.30 17.97 -6.85
C LEU A 129 -11.31 17.09 -8.11
N LEU A 130 -10.30 16.25 -8.23
CA LEU A 130 -10.17 15.27 -9.29
C LEU A 130 -10.78 13.94 -8.85
N ARG A 131 -11.52 13.27 -9.75
CA ARG A 131 -12.17 11.97 -9.50
C ARG A 131 -11.67 10.96 -10.52
N PHE A 132 -11.22 9.80 -10.06
CA PHE A 132 -10.64 8.76 -10.89
C PHE A 132 -11.30 7.41 -10.60
N GLY A 133 -11.48 6.63 -11.66
CA GLY A 133 -12.15 5.33 -11.58
C GLY A 133 -13.66 5.43 -11.39
N GLY A 134 -14.27 4.33 -10.99
CA GLY A 134 -15.71 4.21 -10.78
C GLY A 134 -16.00 2.90 -10.06
N GLU A 135 -17.18 2.80 -9.44
CA GLU A 135 -17.54 1.65 -8.60
C GLU A 135 -17.83 0.37 -9.41
N VAL A 136 -17.87 0.46 -10.75
CA VAL A 136 -18.21 -0.66 -11.64
C VAL A 136 -17.00 -1.47 -12.07
N MET A 137 -17.15 -2.80 -12.05
CA MET A 137 -16.11 -3.81 -12.31
C MET A 137 -15.53 -3.79 -13.74
N LYS A 138 -16.09 -3.00 -14.67
CA LYS A 138 -15.61 -2.83 -16.04
C LYS A 138 -15.42 -1.35 -16.36
N ASN A 139 -14.24 -0.82 -16.05
CA ASN A 139 -13.77 0.48 -16.55
C ASN A 139 -12.69 0.23 -17.60
N VAL A 140 -13.06 0.33 -18.89
CA VAL A 140 -12.19 -0.05 -20.03
C VAL A 140 -11.74 1.17 -20.85
N ALA A 141 -12.00 2.40 -20.36
CA ALA A 141 -11.62 3.62 -21.06
C ALA A 141 -10.68 4.50 -20.20
N GLY A 142 -9.52 4.86 -20.78
CA GLY A 142 -8.55 5.78 -20.18
C GLY A 142 -7.44 5.09 -19.38
N TYR A 143 -6.49 5.91 -18.91
CA TYR A 143 -5.40 5.46 -18.03
C TYR A 143 -5.92 5.27 -16.60
N ASP A 144 -5.41 4.24 -15.91
CA ASP A 144 -5.79 3.92 -14.54
C ASP A 144 -5.08 4.84 -13.52
N LEU A 145 -5.57 6.08 -13.43
CA LEU A 145 -5.00 7.13 -12.58
C LEU A 145 -5.27 6.92 -11.08
N SER A 146 -6.29 6.14 -10.72
CA SER A 146 -6.52 5.78 -9.31
C SER A 146 -5.43 4.83 -8.82
N ARG A 147 -5.07 3.81 -9.60
CA ARG A 147 -3.99 2.88 -9.23
C ARG A 147 -2.59 3.52 -9.26
N LEU A 148 -2.40 4.56 -10.07
CA LEU A 148 -1.14 5.35 -10.09
C LEU A 148 -0.85 6.04 -8.75
N ASN A 149 -1.88 6.49 -8.04
CA ASN A 149 -1.74 7.20 -6.76
C ASN A 149 -1.37 6.26 -5.59
N VAL A 150 -1.54 4.96 -5.77
CA VAL A 150 -1.24 3.96 -4.75
C VAL A 150 0.27 3.81 -4.59
N GLY A 151 0.78 4.04 -3.38
CA GLY A 151 2.22 4.07 -3.15
C GLY A 151 2.91 5.38 -3.57
N ALA A 152 2.17 6.40 -4.02
CA ALA A 152 2.74 7.69 -4.39
C ALA A 152 3.08 8.58 -3.19
N LEU A 153 2.86 8.11 -1.95
CA LEU A 153 3.19 8.83 -0.71
C LEU A 153 2.65 10.28 -0.64
N GLY A 154 1.51 10.53 -1.29
CA GLY A 154 0.87 11.85 -1.35
C GLY A 154 1.56 12.87 -2.27
N THR A 155 2.53 12.46 -3.09
CA THR A 155 3.25 13.40 -3.98
C THR A 155 2.47 13.79 -5.24
N LEU A 156 1.34 13.11 -5.51
CA LEU A 156 0.47 13.33 -6.66
C LEU A 156 -0.88 13.97 -6.25
N GLY A 157 -1.02 14.39 -5.00
CA GLY A 157 -2.26 15.01 -4.53
C GLY A 157 -2.69 14.53 -3.15
N LEU A 158 -3.65 15.27 -2.60
CA LEU A 158 -4.29 14.94 -1.34
C LEU A 158 -5.46 14.00 -1.58
N ILE A 159 -5.28 12.72 -1.24
CA ILE A 159 -6.38 11.73 -1.30
C ILE A 159 -7.50 12.17 -0.34
N VAL A 160 -8.71 12.33 -0.86
CA VAL A 160 -9.90 12.74 -0.11
C VAL A 160 -10.75 11.54 0.27
N GLU A 161 -11.01 10.64 -0.67
CA GLU A 161 -11.81 9.44 -0.47
C GLU A 161 -11.37 8.32 -1.42
N VAL A 162 -11.61 7.08 -1.02
CA VAL A 162 -11.22 5.88 -1.78
C VAL A 162 -12.38 4.90 -1.77
N SER A 163 -12.69 4.36 -2.95
CA SER A 163 -13.60 3.24 -3.16
C SER A 163 -12.78 1.96 -3.32
N LEU A 164 -13.04 0.99 -2.46
CA LEU A 164 -12.32 -0.27 -2.35
C LEU A 164 -13.25 -1.44 -2.62
N LYS A 165 -12.77 -2.42 -3.38
CA LYS A 165 -13.32 -3.78 -3.37
C LYS A 165 -12.98 -4.43 -2.04
N VAL A 166 -13.95 -5.09 -1.43
CA VAL A 166 -13.78 -5.90 -0.20
C VAL A 166 -14.09 -7.36 -0.50
N TRP A 167 -13.63 -8.27 0.36
CA TRP A 167 -13.83 -9.71 0.16
C TRP A 167 -14.57 -10.33 1.32
N PRO A 168 -15.32 -11.43 1.10
CA PRO A 168 -15.76 -12.27 2.20
C PRO A 168 -14.57 -12.78 3.02
N MET A 169 -14.75 -12.84 4.34
CA MET A 169 -13.82 -13.56 5.22
C MET A 169 -13.90 -15.07 4.92
N PRO A 170 -12.77 -15.78 4.99
CA PRO A 170 -12.76 -17.23 4.83
C PRO A 170 -13.59 -17.91 5.93
N ALA A 171 -14.13 -19.09 5.62
CA ALA A 171 -14.92 -19.85 6.59
C ALA A 171 -14.04 -20.48 7.67
N ALA A 172 -12.80 -20.84 7.31
CA ALA A 172 -11.81 -21.44 8.19
C ALA A 172 -10.41 -20.86 7.91
N SER A 173 -9.57 -20.83 8.95
CA SER A 173 -8.17 -20.41 8.90
C SER A 173 -7.33 -21.30 9.81
N GLU A 174 -6.26 -21.87 9.28
CA GLU A 174 -5.28 -22.66 10.05
C GLU A 174 -3.87 -22.18 9.72
N THR A 175 -3.01 -22.13 10.74
CA THR A 175 -1.60 -21.72 10.57
C THR A 175 -0.68 -22.88 10.94
N LEU A 176 0.26 -23.18 10.05
CA LEU A 176 1.20 -24.29 10.19
C LEU A 176 2.62 -23.76 10.33
N TRP A 177 3.42 -24.47 11.12
CA TRP A 177 4.81 -24.16 11.43
C TRP A 177 5.66 -25.36 11.10
N ILE A 178 6.62 -25.18 10.21
CA ILE A 178 7.40 -26.30 9.68
C ILE A 178 8.88 -25.96 9.75
N ALA A 179 9.63 -26.76 10.50
CA ALA A 179 11.07 -26.60 10.62
C ALA A 179 11.73 -26.97 9.28
N MET A 180 12.38 -25.99 8.65
CA MET A 180 13.18 -26.15 7.44
C MET A 180 14.06 -24.93 7.20
N ASP A 181 15.17 -25.12 6.50
CA ASP A 181 15.98 -23.99 6.05
C ASP A 181 15.27 -23.17 4.96
N ALA A 182 15.78 -21.97 4.72
CA ALA A 182 15.20 -21.03 3.76
C ALA A 182 15.24 -21.54 2.31
N ALA A 183 16.23 -22.35 1.95
CA ALA A 183 16.38 -22.84 0.57
C ALA A 183 15.30 -23.86 0.25
N ASN A 184 15.12 -24.84 1.15
CA ASN A 184 14.04 -25.81 1.08
C ASN A 184 12.67 -25.13 1.12
N ALA A 185 12.49 -24.14 2.00
CA ALA A 185 11.27 -23.34 2.04
C ALA A 185 10.97 -22.78 0.64
N ILE A 186 11.89 -22.01 0.03
CA ILE A 186 11.71 -21.40 -1.29
C ILE A 186 11.38 -22.43 -2.38
N GLU A 187 12.06 -23.57 -2.41
CA GLU A 187 11.80 -24.62 -3.39
C GLU A 187 10.36 -25.13 -3.28
N HIS A 188 9.94 -25.45 -2.06
CA HIS A 188 8.59 -25.86 -1.79
C HIS A 188 7.57 -24.74 -2.10
N LEU A 189 7.90 -23.48 -1.77
CA LEU A 189 7.04 -22.31 -2.00
C LEU A 189 6.72 -22.17 -3.50
N ASN A 190 7.73 -22.40 -4.34
CA ASN A 190 7.62 -22.32 -5.81
C ASN A 190 6.79 -23.47 -6.37
N ARG A 191 7.02 -24.69 -5.87
CA ARG A 191 6.29 -25.87 -6.32
C ARG A 191 4.79 -25.72 -6.09
N TRP A 192 4.39 -25.20 -4.93
CA TRP A 192 2.98 -25.21 -4.52
C TRP A 192 2.17 -24.04 -5.03
N ALA A 193 2.85 -23.01 -5.52
CA ALA A 193 2.22 -21.96 -6.30
C ALA A 193 1.55 -22.51 -7.60
N ALA A 194 1.95 -23.69 -8.07
CA ALA A 194 1.36 -24.36 -9.24
C ALA A 194 0.23 -25.34 -8.88
N GLU A 195 -0.11 -25.50 -7.60
CA GLU A 195 -1.08 -26.47 -7.10
C GLU A 195 -2.31 -25.78 -6.48
N PRO A 196 -3.50 -26.41 -6.45
CA PRO A 196 -4.76 -25.77 -6.04
C PRO A 196 -4.95 -25.75 -4.51
N TRP A 197 -3.94 -25.32 -3.74
CA TRP A 197 -4.02 -25.27 -2.27
C TRP A 197 -4.69 -24.00 -1.76
N PRO A 198 -5.42 -24.06 -0.62
CA PRO A 198 -6.14 -22.92 -0.05
C PRO A 198 -5.19 -22.00 0.71
N LEU A 199 -4.17 -21.49 0.04
CA LEU A 199 -2.98 -20.97 0.67
C LEU A 199 -2.90 -19.45 0.51
N SER A 200 -2.74 -18.76 1.65
CA SER A 200 -3.13 -17.36 1.78
C SER A 200 -2.10 -16.43 2.42
N ALA A 201 -1.07 -16.96 3.09
CA ALA A 201 0.11 -16.21 3.52
C ALA A 201 1.26 -17.14 3.94
N SER A 202 2.49 -16.74 3.61
CA SER A 202 3.73 -17.39 4.08
C SER A 202 4.73 -16.42 4.67
N ALA A 203 5.55 -16.93 5.57
CA ALA A 203 6.77 -16.29 6.01
C ALA A 203 7.79 -17.35 6.41
N TRP A 204 9.06 -17.15 6.03
CA TRP A 204 10.15 -17.91 6.62
C TRP A 204 10.87 -17.04 7.65
N VAL A 205 11.02 -17.55 8.88
CA VAL A 205 11.68 -16.87 10.00
C VAL A 205 12.40 -17.91 10.85
N ASP A 206 13.67 -17.69 11.16
CA ASP A 206 14.46 -18.46 12.12
C ASP A 206 14.34 -19.99 11.98
N GLY A 207 14.55 -20.50 10.76
CA GLY A 207 14.53 -21.95 10.50
C GLY A 207 13.13 -22.56 10.43
N HIS A 208 12.09 -21.72 10.40
CA HIS A 208 10.71 -22.17 10.30
C HIS A 208 10.02 -21.47 9.14
N LEU A 209 9.32 -22.28 8.36
CA LEU A 209 8.33 -21.79 7.43
C LEU A 209 6.96 -21.79 8.11
N ILE A 210 6.33 -20.62 8.10
CA ILE A 210 4.99 -20.36 8.64
C ILE A 210 4.04 -20.17 7.47
N LEU A 211 2.89 -20.80 7.54
CA LEU A 211 1.93 -20.87 6.43
C LEU A 211 0.52 -20.70 6.93
N ARG A 212 -0.32 -19.99 6.18
CA ARG A 212 -1.72 -19.82 6.51
C ARG A 212 -2.62 -20.37 5.42
N LEU A 213 -3.42 -21.36 5.80
CA LEU A 213 -4.43 -21.99 4.98
C LEU A 213 -5.79 -21.39 5.26
N GLU A 214 -6.49 -20.92 4.24
CA GLU A 214 -7.79 -20.28 4.37
C GLU A 214 -8.73 -20.61 3.21
N GLY A 215 -9.99 -20.92 3.55
CA GLY A 215 -11.00 -21.30 2.58
C GLY A 215 -12.20 -21.96 3.22
N ALA A 216 -12.81 -22.93 2.52
CA ALA A 216 -13.84 -23.78 3.08
C ALA A 216 -13.25 -24.70 4.16
N GLN A 217 -14.00 -24.95 5.24
CA GLN A 217 -13.54 -25.78 6.37
C GLN A 217 -12.99 -27.14 5.92
N ALA A 218 -13.69 -27.84 5.02
CA ALA A 218 -13.24 -29.13 4.50
C ALA A 218 -11.88 -29.06 3.78
N ALA A 219 -11.66 -28.01 2.97
CA ALA A 219 -10.42 -27.82 2.23
C ALA A 219 -9.25 -27.46 3.16
N VAL A 220 -9.50 -26.60 4.15
CA VAL A 220 -8.50 -26.22 5.16
C VAL A 220 -8.12 -27.44 6.02
N SER A 221 -9.10 -28.20 6.53
CA SER A 221 -8.82 -29.35 7.38
C SER A 221 -8.23 -30.54 6.61
N GLU A 222 -8.60 -30.75 5.33
CA GLU A 222 -7.91 -31.74 4.49
C GLU A 222 -6.44 -31.35 4.28
N ALA A 223 -6.18 -30.06 4.04
CA ALA A 223 -4.83 -29.58 3.82
C ALA A 223 -3.96 -29.63 5.08
N ALA A 224 -4.52 -29.30 6.25
CA ALA A 224 -3.81 -29.33 7.52
C ALA A 224 -3.48 -30.75 8.03
N ASN A 225 -4.30 -31.75 7.68
CA ASN A 225 -4.09 -33.15 8.09
C ASN A 225 -3.09 -33.92 7.22
N ARG A 226 -2.53 -33.30 6.17
CA ARG A 226 -1.44 -33.86 5.37
C ARG A 226 -0.10 -33.27 5.87
N TRP A 227 0.91 -34.13 6.04
CA TRP A 227 2.24 -33.79 6.59
C TRP A 227 3.12 -32.92 5.68
N THR A 228 2.54 -32.01 4.89
CA THR A 228 3.29 -31.14 3.98
C THR A 228 2.41 -29.96 3.56
N VAL A 229 2.65 -28.76 4.11
CA VAL A 229 2.08 -27.46 3.65
C VAL A 229 3.24 -26.47 3.38
N ILE A 230 3.17 -25.55 2.40
CA ILE A 230 4.21 -24.59 1.93
C ILE A 230 3.61 -23.60 0.84
N GLU A 231 3.88 -22.28 0.88
CA GLU A 231 3.43 -21.18 -0.04
C GLU A 231 4.51 -20.17 -0.47
N TRP A 232 4.44 -19.67 -1.71
CA TRP A 232 4.91 -18.33 -2.16
C TRP A 232 6.32 -18.12 -2.73
N GLY A 233 6.74 -18.94 -3.68
CA GLY A 233 7.89 -18.81 -4.59
C GLY A 233 9.16 -17.96 -4.30
N GLY A 234 9.44 -17.50 -3.08
CA GLY A 234 10.56 -16.63 -2.73
C GLY A 234 10.57 -15.21 -3.34
N ALA A 235 9.43 -14.65 -3.73
CA ALA A 235 9.36 -13.44 -4.59
C ALA A 235 9.61 -12.08 -3.87
N LEU A 236 9.40 -11.98 -2.55
CA LEU A 236 9.81 -10.84 -1.73
C LEU A 236 10.69 -11.36 -0.60
N ARG A 237 11.83 -10.71 -0.43
CA ARG A 237 12.82 -11.07 0.59
C ARG A 237 13.02 -9.89 1.52
N TRP A 238 12.85 -10.14 2.81
CA TRP A 238 13.18 -9.18 3.85
C TRP A 238 14.58 -9.51 4.36
N VAL A 239 15.49 -8.56 4.23
CA VAL A 239 16.88 -8.73 4.65
C VAL A 239 17.19 -7.68 5.70
N LEU A 240 17.47 -8.12 6.93
CA LEU A 240 18.14 -7.29 7.93
C LEU A 240 19.65 -7.40 7.69
N CYS A 241 20.33 -6.28 7.55
CA CYS A 241 21.77 -6.26 7.32
C CYS A 241 22.42 -5.08 8.05
N SER A 242 23.71 -5.22 8.34
CA SER A 242 24.56 -4.16 8.88
C SER A 242 25.43 -3.49 7.80
N ASN A 243 25.30 -3.92 6.55
CA ASN A 243 26.04 -3.39 5.40
C ASN A 243 25.39 -2.09 4.87
N ASP A 244 26.14 -1.31 4.10
CA ASP A 244 25.59 -0.14 3.37
C ASP A 244 24.59 -0.59 2.29
N ASP A 245 23.43 0.07 2.24
CA ASP A 245 22.35 -0.09 1.26
C ASP A 245 22.85 -0.15 -0.20
N ALA A 246 23.91 0.60 -0.53
CA ALA A 246 24.46 0.66 -1.88
C ALA A 246 24.91 -0.72 -2.41
N SER A 247 25.55 -1.52 -1.55
CA SER A 247 26.06 -2.85 -1.93
C SER A 247 24.92 -3.84 -2.23
N ILE A 248 23.84 -3.79 -1.45
CA ILE A 248 22.68 -4.67 -1.67
C ILE A 248 21.98 -4.32 -2.99
N ARG A 249 21.80 -3.03 -3.27
CA ARG A 249 21.18 -2.60 -4.53
C ARG A 249 22.02 -2.98 -5.73
N GLU A 250 23.34 -2.90 -5.65
CA GLU A 250 24.24 -3.32 -6.73
C GLU A 250 24.10 -4.82 -7.03
N GLN A 251 24.14 -5.66 -5.98
CA GLN A 251 23.96 -7.11 -6.11
C GLN A 251 22.59 -7.47 -6.68
N VAL A 252 21.53 -6.84 -6.18
CA VAL A 252 20.16 -7.09 -6.65
C VAL A 252 19.96 -6.57 -8.08
N ARG A 253 20.58 -5.44 -8.44
CA ARG A 253 20.53 -4.88 -9.81
C ARG A 253 21.26 -5.76 -10.81
N ALA A 254 22.38 -6.39 -10.42
CA ALA A 254 23.15 -7.30 -11.28
C ALA A 254 22.31 -8.49 -11.79
N ILE A 255 21.27 -8.87 -11.05
CA ILE A 255 20.31 -9.95 -11.41
C ILE A 255 18.95 -9.41 -11.88
N GLY A 256 18.85 -8.11 -12.18
CA GLY A 256 17.63 -7.48 -12.70
C GLY A 256 16.55 -7.16 -11.65
N GLY A 257 16.86 -7.25 -10.36
CA GLY A 257 15.94 -6.92 -9.26
C GLY A 257 15.99 -5.46 -8.82
N HIS A 258 15.22 -5.16 -7.78
CA HIS A 258 15.25 -3.88 -7.05
C HIS A 258 15.17 -4.11 -5.54
N ALA A 259 15.68 -3.15 -4.76
CA ALA A 259 15.60 -3.20 -3.30
C ALA A 259 15.21 -1.83 -2.73
N SER A 260 14.22 -1.83 -1.84
CA SER A 260 13.73 -0.63 -1.14
C SER A 260 14.06 -0.73 0.35
N LEU A 261 14.63 0.33 0.91
CA LEU A 261 14.91 0.41 2.34
C LEU A 261 13.60 0.63 3.08
N PHE A 262 13.10 -0.40 3.74
CA PHE A 262 11.81 -0.30 4.43
C PHE A 262 11.90 0.45 5.76
N ARG A 263 12.96 0.21 6.54
CA ARG A 263 13.19 0.79 7.85
C ARG A 263 14.68 0.83 8.16
N SER A 264 15.14 1.94 8.74
CA SER A 264 16.51 2.12 9.22
C SER A 264 16.53 3.05 10.43
N LEU A 265 17.54 2.87 11.27
CA LEU A 265 17.90 3.83 12.32
C LEU A 265 18.64 5.06 11.76
N ASP A 266 19.17 4.94 10.54
CA ASP A 266 19.89 5.97 9.81
C ASP A 266 19.16 6.32 8.50
N LYS A 267 18.79 7.60 8.35
CA LYS A 267 18.03 8.12 7.22
C LYS A 267 18.89 8.75 6.13
N ARG A 268 20.23 8.60 6.19
CA ARG A 268 21.14 9.12 5.17
C ARG A 268 21.07 8.38 3.83
N HIS A 269 20.67 7.10 3.85
CA HIS A 269 20.55 6.30 2.64
C HIS A 269 19.17 6.52 1.98
N PRO A 270 19.11 6.70 0.64
CA PRO A 270 17.85 6.89 -0.06
C PRO A 270 16.99 5.63 0.06
N VAL A 271 15.68 5.79 0.14
CA VAL A 271 14.73 4.70 0.39
C VAL A 271 14.49 3.84 -0.85
N PHE A 272 14.39 4.45 -2.03
CA PHE A 272 14.02 3.75 -3.24
C PHE A 272 15.22 3.53 -4.17
N THR A 273 15.15 2.46 -4.97
CA THR A 273 16.13 2.25 -6.04
C THR A 273 16.00 3.38 -7.08
N PRO A 274 17.11 4.03 -7.48
CA PRO A 274 17.08 5.07 -8.51
C PRO A 274 16.52 4.57 -9.84
N LEU A 275 15.69 5.38 -10.48
CA LEU A 275 15.07 5.04 -11.77
C LEU A 275 16.01 5.31 -12.95
N ALA A 276 15.80 4.57 -14.03
CA ALA A 276 16.41 4.90 -15.31
C ALA A 276 15.97 6.31 -15.79
N PRO A 277 16.83 7.06 -16.51
CA PRO A 277 16.54 8.45 -16.88
C PRO A 277 15.21 8.67 -17.60
N ALA A 278 14.84 7.79 -18.53
CA ALA A 278 13.56 7.88 -19.26
C ALA A 278 12.34 7.72 -18.33
N MET A 279 12.42 6.81 -17.36
CA MET A 279 11.35 6.61 -16.38
C MET A 279 11.26 7.79 -15.41
N MET A 280 12.40 8.37 -15.00
CA MET A 280 12.46 9.59 -14.19
C MET A 280 11.79 10.77 -14.92
N ALA A 281 12.09 10.96 -16.21
CA ALA A 281 11.46 12.01 -17.01
C ALA A 281 9.94 11.82 -17.14
N LEU A 282 9.48 10.58 -17.29
CA LEU A 282 8.04 10.27 -17.29
C LEU A 282 7.39 10.59 -15.93
N GLN A 283 7.98 10.15 -14.81
CA GLN A 283 7.43 10.42 -13.49
C GLN A 283 7.39 11.92 -13.16
N ARG A 284 8.40 12.70 -13.58
CA ARG A 284 8.40 14.16 -13.43
C ARG A 284 7.24 14.82 -14.18
N ARG A 285 6.97 14.38 -15.42
CA ARG A 285 5.81 14.88 -16.19
C ARG A 285 4.50 14.56 -15.49
N ILE A 286 4.32 13.32 -15.06
CA ILE A 286 3.14 12.89 -14.30
C ILE A 286 2.97 13.75 -13.04
N LYS A 287 4.01 13.90 -12.21
CA LYS A 287 3.93 14.73 -11.01
C LYS A 287 3.56 16.18 -11.34
N ARG A 288 4.09 16.75 -12.42
CA ARG A 288 3.78 18.14 -12.83
C ARG A 288 2.32 18.33 -13.24
N GLU A 289 1.65 17.32 -13.78
CA GLU A 289 0.22 17.40 -14.11
C GLU A 289 -0.65 17.45 -12.84
N PHE A 290 -0.27 16.72 -11.79
CA PHE A 290 -1.03 16.64 -10.53
C PHE A 290 -0.65 17.72 -9.50
N ASP A 291 0.62 18.10 -9.47
CA ASP A 291 1.20 19.05 -8.54
C ASP A 291 2.11 20.03 -9.30
N PRO A 292 1.54 20.86 -10.19
CA PRO A 292 2.30 21.85 -10.96
C PRO A 292 3.04 22.88 -10.09
N LEU A 293 2.61 23.06 -8.84
CA LEU A 293 3.24 23.97 -7.88
C LEU A 293 4.31 23.28 -7.01
N GLY A 294 4.43 21.95 -7.07
CA GLY A 294 5.41 21.20 -6.28
C GLY A 294 5.21 21.26 -4.76
N ILE A 295 3.98 21.51 -4.30
CA ILE A 295 3.70 21.75 -2.88
C ILE A 295 3.40 20.45 -2.12
N PHE A 296 3.13 19.32 -2.77
CA PHE A 296 2.71 18.11 -2.05
C PHE A 296 3.86 17.14 -1.77
N ASN A 297 4.12 16.94 -0.47
CA ASN A 297 5.11 16.00 0.06
C ASN A 297 6.44 15.99 -0.73
N PRO A 298 7.05 17.16 -1.02
CA PRO A 298 8.24 17.21 -1.86
C PRO A 298 9.36 16.38 -1.25
N GLY A 299 10.03 15.62 -2.11
CA GLY A 299 11.11 14.71 -1.82
C GLY A 299 10.69 13.40 -1.19
N ARG A 300 9.41 13.22 -0.80
CA ARG A 300 8.98 12.06 0.00
C ARG A 300 9.08 10.72 -0.74
N LEU A 301 8.78 10.72 -2.05
CA LEU A 301 8.91 9.54 -2.91
C LEU A 301 10.35 9.42 -3.43
N MET A 302 10.87 10.41 -4.13
CA MET A 302 12.30 10.48 -4.48
C MET A 302 12.68 11.97 -4.54
N PRO A 303 13.79 12.41 -3.92
CA PRO A 303 14.20 13.82 -3.94
C PRO A 303 14.39 14.34 -5.37
N SER A 304 14.89 13.48 -6.26
CA SER A 304 15.13 13.81 -7.67
C SER A 304 13.85 14.04 -8.49
N LEU A 305 12.65 13.74 -7.99
CA LEU A 305 11.40 14.04 -8.69
C LEU A 305 11.05 15.52 -8.62
N ASP A 306 11.50 16.19 -7.58
CA ASP A 306 11.23 17.59 -7.33
C ASP A 306 12.38 18.41 -7.88
N VAL A 307 12.08 19.27 -8.86
CA VAL A 307 13.10 20.07 -9.56
C VAL A 307 13.72 21.14 -8.64
N ASN A 308 13.13 21.35 -7.46
CA ASN A 308 13.49 22.38 -6.48
C ASN A 308 13.77 21.83 -5.06
N ALA A 309 13.99 20.52 -4.88
CA ALA A 309 14.18 19.89 -3.55
C ALA A 309 15.64 19.83 -3.08
#